data_AF-A0A060BQ39-F1
#
_entry.id   AF-A0A060BQ39-F1
#
_cell.length_a   1.000
_cell.length_b   1.000
_cell.length_c   1.000
_cell.angle_alpha   90.00
_cell.angle_beta   90.00
_cell.angle_gamma   90.00
#
_symmetry.space_group_name_H-M   'P 1'
#
loop_
_entity.id
_entity.type
_entity.pdbx_description
1 polymer ?
#
loop_
_entity_poly.entity_id
_entity_poly.type
_entity_poly.pdbx_seq_one_letter_code
_entity_poly.pdbx_strand_id
1 'polypeptide(L)'
;AVYFTTDPPGVAARGTLPGAEVFTAVDFGVGWFDPEWAFGVQRSLNAPGKSPPFCAELYTGWLVHWGERMANTSARALASFVDALLGSHGGATSLSLYMAHGGTNHAGWAGANLDDARGYLPHVTSYDYD
;
A
#
# COMPACT_ATOMS: atom_id res chain seq x y z
N ALA A 1 -19.16 -11.70 6.15
CA ALA A 1 -17.80 -11.31 5.74
C ALA A 1 -17.82 -9.83 5.35
N VAL A 2 -16.71 -9.12 5.51
CA VAL A 2 -16.53 -7.77 4.95
C VAL A 2 -15.70 -7.94 3.68
N TYR A 3 -16.20 -7.43 2.56
CA TYR A 3 -15.46 -7.42 1.28
C TYR A 3 -14.92 -6.02 1.03
N PHE A 4 -13.73 -5.92 0.44
CA PHE A 4 -13.13 -4.64 0.09
C PHE A 4 -12.29 -4.69 -1.19
N THR A 5 -12.10 -3.52 -1.80
CA THR A 5 -11.09 -3.25 -2.84
C THR A 5 -9.98 -2.40 -2.24
N THR A 6 -8.79 -2.44 -2.85
CA THR A 6 -7.65 -1.59 -2.50
C THR A 6 -7.11 -0.97 -3.77
N ASP A 7 -6.87 0.33 -3.72
CA ASP A 7 -6.29 1.09 -4.83
C ASP A 7 -5.46 2.27 -4.28
N PRO A 8 -4.44 2.74 -5.03
CA PRO A 8 -3.80 4.00 -4.72
C PRO A 8 -4.83 5.14 -4.78
N PRO A 9 -4.79 6.11 -3.85
CA PRO A 9 -5.81 7.15 -3.74
C PRO A 9 -6.00 7.97 -5.03
N GLY A 10 -4.95 8.13 -5.85
CA GLY A 10 -5.04 8.84 -7.13
C GLY A 10 -5.88 8.14 -8.21
N VAL A 11 -6.13 6.84 -8.08
CA VAL A 11 -6.85 6.04 -9.10
C VAL A 11 -8.01 5.22 -8.53
N ALA A 12 -8.26 5.27 -7.22
CA ALA A 12 -9.29 4.48 -6.53
C ALA A 12 -10.70 4.58 -7.12
N ALA A 13 -11.05 5.74 -7.71
CA ALA A 13 -12.34 5.90 -8.41
C ALA A 13 -12.53 4.95 -9.60
N ARG A 14 -11.46 4.34 -10.12
CA ARG A 14 -11.47 3.38 -11.24
C ARG A 14 -11.49 1.92 -10.81
N GLY A 15 -11.10 1.63 -9.55
CA GLY A 15 -11.04 0.27 -9.00
C GLY A 15 -12.14 -0.04 -7.99
N THR A 16 -12.78 1.00 -7.42
CA THR A 16 -13.91 0.83 -6.50
C THR A 16 -15.15 0.22 -7.15
N LEU A 17 -15.92 -0.50 -6.33
CA LEU A 17 -17.28 -0.94 -6.65
C LEU A 17 -18.29 -0.07 -5.88
N PRO A 18 -19.01 0.85 -6.55
CA PRO A 18 -19.97 1.72 -5.89
C PRO A 18 -21.08 0.94 -5.20
N GLY A 19 -21.34 1.25 -3.93
CA GLY A 19 -22.39 0.62 -3.16
C GLY A 19 -22.08 0.60 -1.67
N ALA A 20 -22.89 -0.12 -0.89
CA ALA A 20 -22.70 -0.28 0.55
C ALA A 20 -22.10 -1.64 0.93
N GLU A 21 -21.84 -2.51 -0.05
CA GLU A 21 -21.51 -3.92 0.13
C GLU A 21 -20.01 -4.20 0.07
N VAL A 22 -19.27 -3.42 -0.73
CA VAL A 22 -17.83 -3.53 -0.91
C VAL A 22 -17.19 -2.24 -0.43
N PHE A 23 -16.34 -2.35 0.59
CA PHE A 23 -15.60 -1.23 1.14
C PHE A 23 -14.45 -0.83 0.21
N THR A 24 -14.23 0.46 0.02
CA THR A 24 -13.02 0.95 -0.68
C THR A 24 -11.95 1.27 0.35
N ALA A 25 -10.85 0.51 0.33
CA ALA A 25 -9.63 0.83 1.05
C ALA A 25 -8.64 1.54 0.11
N VAL A 26 -7.62 2.16 0.69
CA VAL A 26 -6.52 2.78 -0.07
C VAL A 26 -5.18 2.19 0.34
N ASP A 27 -4.20 2.28 -0.53
CA ASP A 27 -2.79 1.97 -0.23
C ASP A 27 -1.91 3.21 -0.36
N PHE A 28 -0.85 3.28 0.44
CA PHE A 28 0.14 4.34 0.42
C PHE A 28 1.32 4.00 1.34
N GLY A 29 2.39 4.80 1.31
CA GLY A 29 3.61 4.54 2.08
C GLY A 29 4.27 5.81 2.59
N VAL A 30 5.39 5.66 3.30
CA VAL A 30 6.15 6.81 3.80
C VAL A 30 6.62 7.67 2.62
N GLY A 31 6.22 8.95 2.60
CA GLY A 31 6.56 9.87 1.51
C GLY A 31 5.73 9.68 0.23
N TRP A 32 4.79 8.74 0.22
CA TRP A 32 3.84 8.50 -0.87
C TRP A 32 2.45 8.89 -0.41
N PHE A 33 1.90 9.95 -1.00
CA PHE A 33 0.61 10.54 -0.68
C PHE A 33 0.50 11.11 0.75
N ASP A 34 -0.32 12.15 0.90
CA ASP A 34 -0.68 12.68 2.22
C ASP A 34 -1.79 11.81 2.83
N PRO A 35 -1.67 11.34 4.10
CA PRO A 35 -2.66 10.46 4.71
C PRO A 35 -4.07 11.05 4.82
N GLU A 36 -4.18 12.34 5.18
CA GLU A 36 -5.49 13.00 5.32
C GLU A 36 -6.18 13.11 3.95
N TRP A 37 -5.41 13.44 2.91
CA TRP A 37 -5.92 13.41 1.55
C TRP A 37 -6.33 12.00 1.11
N ALA A 38 -5.51 10.97 1.37
CA ALA A 38 -5.79 9.58 1.00
C ALA A 38 -7.07 9.07 1.67
N PHE A 39 -7.23 9.30 2.99
CA PHE A 39 -8.46 8.94 3.70
C PHE A 39 -9.65 9.83 3.32
N GLY A 40 -9.41 11.06 2.85
CA GLY A 40 -10.42 11.91 2.23
C GLY A 40 -10.98 11.29 0.95
N VAL A 41 -10.12 10.77 0.07
CA VAL A 41 -10.54 10.04 -1.13
C VAL A 41 -11.28 8.76 -0.75
N GLN A 42 -10.74 7.97 0.18
CA GLN A 42 -11.41 6.76 0.67
C GLN A 42 -12.84 7.07 1.15
N ARG A 43 -13.02 8.17 1.88
CA ARG A 43 -14.31 8.62 2.40
C ARG A 43 -15.29 9.06 1.33
N SER A 44 -14.82 9.68 0.24
CA SER A 44 -15.68 10.13 -0.85
C SER A 44 -16.22 8.98 -1.70
N LEU A 45 -15.52 7.84 -1.71
CA LEU A 45 -15.88 6.64 -2.48
C LEU A 45 -16.74 5.65 -1.69
N ASN A 46 -16.74 5.73 -0.36
CA ASN A 46 -17.55 4.87 0.50
C ASN A 46 -18.89 5.51 0.87
N ALA A 47 -19.85 4.67 1.26
CA ALA A 47 -21.15 5.14 1.75
C ALA A 47 -20.99 6.07 2.98
N PRO A 48 -21.83 7.13 3.12
CA PRO A 48 -21.73 8.08 4.23
C PRO A 48 -21.70 7.39 5.60
N GLY A 49 -20.75 7.77 6.45
CA GLY A 49 -20.56 7.20 7.78
C GLY A 49 -19.95 5.79 7.81
N LYS A 50 -19.70 5.16 6.65
CA LYS A 50 -19.14 3.80 6.52
C LYS A 50 -17.73 3.82 5.93
N SER A 51 -16.89 4.72 6.45
CA SER A 51 -15.50 4.86 5.98
C SER A 51 -14.50 4.98 7.13
N PRO A 52 -14.31 3.93 7.96
CA PRO A 52 -13.17 3.92 8.88
C PRO A 52 -11.86 4.06 8.10
N PRO A 53 -10.91 4.91 8.52
CA PRO A 53 -9.61 5.04 7.85
C PRO A 53 -8.87 3.70 7.83
N PHE A 54 -8.53 3.21 6.63
CA PHE A 54 -7.81 1.94 6.48
C PHE A 54 -6.80 2.01 5.34
N CYS A 55 -5.51 1.92 5.69
CA CYS A 55 -4.44 1.70 4.72
C CYS A 55 -4.21 0.19 4.55
N ALA A 56 -4.70 -0.37 3.45
CA ALA A 56 -4.65 -1.81 3.21
C ALA A 56 -3.24 -2.32 2.87
N GLU A 57 -2.38 -1.45 2.35
CA GLU A 57 -0.96 -1.74 2.12
C GLU A 57 -0.14 -0.51 2.52
N LEU A 58 0.41 -0.54 3.74
CA LEU A 58 1.40 0.42 4.19
C LEU A 58 2.79 -0.08 3.78
N TYR A 59 3.38 0.53 2.76
CA TYR A 59 4.66 0.11 2.22
C TYR A 59 5.80 0.28 3.24
N THR A 60 6.34 -0.84 3.73
CA THR A 60 7.43 -0.89 4.73
C THR A 60 8.82 -0.82 4.10
N GLY A 61 8.91 -1.27 2.85
CA GLY A 61 10.08 -1.20 1.98
C GLY A 61 9.64 -1.22 0.51
N TRP A 62 10.38 -1.86 -0.39
CA TRP A 62 10.01 -1.91 -1.81
C TRP A 62 10.52 -3.15 -2.56
N LEU A 63 9.84 -3.47 -3.66
CA LEU A 63 10.30 -4.48 -4.62
C LEU A 63 11.56 -4.01 -5.36
N VAL A 64 12.40 -4.96 -5.78
CA VAL A 64 13.68 -4.67 -6.44
C VAL A 64 13.85 -5.53 -7.69
N HIS A 65 14.42 -4.96 -8.73
CA HIS A 65 14.72 -5.65 -9.98
C HIS A 65 16.20 -6.07 -10.08
N TRP A 66 16.48 -7.08 -10.92
CA TRP A 66 17.87 -7.45 -11.21
C TRP A 66 18.66 -6.26 -11.79
N GLY A 67 19.83 -6.00 -11.21
CA GLY A 67 20.71 -4.88 -11.60
C GLY A 67 20.44 -3.57 -10.85
N GLU A 68 19.38 -3.50 -10.04
CA GLU A 68 19.14 -2.37 -9.14
C GLU A 68 19.89 -2.55 -7.81
N ARG A 69 20.02 -1.45 -7.07
CA ARG A 69 20.41 -1.53 -5.65
C ARG A 69 19.23 -2.09 -4.86
N MET A 70 19.51 -2.91 -3.86
CA MET A 70 18.49 -3.30 -2.87
C MET A 70 17.84 -2.05 -2.28
N ALA A 71 16.53 -2.15 -2.01
CA ALA A 71 15.80 -1.09 -1.33
C ALA A 71 16.49 -0.74 0.02
N ASN A 72 16.25 0.47 0.52
CA ASN A 72 16.74 0.92 1.83
C ASN A 72 15.77 1.94 2.46
N THR A 73 14.87 1.44 3.29
CA THR A 73 13.77 2.20 3.87
C THR A 73 14.08 2.49 5.33
N SER A 74 13.92 3.75 5.73
CA SER A 74 14.26 4.18 7.08
C SER A 74 13.26 3.65 8.09
N ALA A 75 13.67 2.65 8.88
CA ALA A 75 12.88 2.11 9.99
C ALA A 75 12.41 3.20 10.97
N ARG A 76 13.22 4.25 11.20
CA ARG A 76 12.83 5.39 12.03
C ARG A 76 11.69 6.18 11.40
N ALA A 77 11.78 6.47 10.10
CA ALA A 77 10.73 7.21 9.40
C ALA A 77 9.43 6.41 9.36
N LEU A 78 9.52 5.10 9.09
CA LEU A 78 8.38 4.19 9.10
C LEU A 78 7.71 4.14 10.48
N ALA A 79 8.48 3.94 11.56
CA ALA A 79 7.94 3.91 12.91
C ALA A 79 7.22 5.22 13.28
N SER A 80 7.84 6.37 13.01
CA SER A 80 7.19 7.67 13.26
C SER A 80 5.93 7.87 12.43
N PHE A 81 5.89 7.36 11.20
CA PHE A 81 4.71 7.43 10.33
C PHE A 81 3.57 6.54 10.84
N VAL A 82 3.89 5.31 11.26
CA VAL A 82 2.93 4.38 11.89
C VAL A 82 2.35 4.98 13.18
N ASP A 83 3.20 5.54 14.05
CA ASP A 83 2.74 6.20 15.28
C ASP A 83 1.79 7.36 15.00
N ALA A 84 2.11 8.20 14.00
CA ALA A 84 1.25 9.30 13.59
C ALA A 84 -0.08 8.81 13.01
N LEU A 85 -0.07 7.77 12.17
CA LEU A 85 -1.28 7.18 11.61
C LEU A 85 -2.18 6.58 12.69
N LEU A 86 -1.61 5.79 13.61
CA LEU A 86 -2.38 5.17 14.69
C LEU A 86 -2.88 6.20 15.71
N GLY A 87 -2.15 7.31 15.91
CA GLY A 87 -2.59 8.43 16.76
C GLY A 87 -3.64 9.34 16.11
N SER A 88 -3.87 9.24 14.80
CA SER A 88 -4.86 10.03 14.07
C SER A 88 -6.30 9.52 14.28
N HIS A 89 -7.29 10.31 13.84
CA HIS A 89 -8.71 9.94 13.83
C HIS A 89 -9.24 9.33 15.14
N GLY A 90 -8.72 9.79 16.29
CA GLY A 90 -9.12 9.28 17.61
C GLY A 90 -8.73 7.82 17.87
N GLY A 91 -7.70 7.31 17.19
CA GLY A 91 -7.25 5.91 17.31
C GLY A 91 -8.02 4.91 16.45
N ALA A 92 -8.85 5.39 15.51
CA ALA A 92 -9.68 4.52 14.67
C ALA A 92 -8.95 3.98 13.43
N THR A 93 -7.76 4.50 13.12
CA THR A 93 -7.02 4.12 11.91
C THR A 93 -6.54 2.69 11.98
N SER A 94 -6.86 1.92 10.96
CA SER A 94 -6.33 0.57 10.74
C SER A 94 -5.27 0.60 9.63
N LEU A 95 -4.31 -0.31 9.70
CA LEU A 95 -3.28 -0.47 8.67
C LEU A 95 -2.85 -1.93 8.54
N SER A 96 -2.34 -2.29 7.37
CA SER A 96 -1.69 -3.56 7.10
C SER A 96 -0.28 -3.30 6.55
N LEU A 97 0.74 -3.83 7.23
CA LEU A 97 2.15 -3.63 6.85
C LEU A 97 2.50 -4.49 5.63
N TYR A 98 2.85 -3.83 4.53
CA TYR A 98 3.20 -4.49 3.28
C TYR A 98 4.67 -4.20 2.92
N MET A 99 5.61 -5.14 3.05
CA MET A 99 5.50 -6.46 3.65
C MET A 99 5.91 -6.43 5.12
N ALA A 100 5.14 -7.09 6.00
CA ALA A 100 5.59 -7.38 7.36
C ALA A 100 6.74 -8.42 7.37
N HIS A 101 6.67 -9.38 6.45
CA HIS A 101 7.73 -10.33 6.12
C HIS A 101 7.52 -10.75 4.67
N GLY A 102 8.47 -10.47 3.78
CA GLY A 102 8.27 -10.77 2.35
C GLY A 102 8.75 -12.17 1.95
N GLY A 103 9.94 -12.61 2.37
CA GLY A 103 10.42 -13.98 2.15
C GLY A 103 11.14 -14.19 0.82
N THR A 104 10.70 -15.14 -0.01
CA THR A 104 11.45 -15.58 -1.20
C THR A 104 10.54 -16.04 -2.34
N ASN A 105 10.84 -15.56 -3.55
CA ASN A 105 10.22 -16.00 -4.80
C ASN A 105 10.92 -17.27 -5.31
N HIS A 106 10.56 -18.45 -4.82
CA HIS A 106 11.21 -19.71 -5.22
C HIS A 106 10.94 -20.09 -6.68
N ALA A 107 11.90 -20.77 -7.31
CA ALA A 107 11.79 -21.30 -8.67
C ALA A 107 11.33 -20.23 -9.69
N GLY A 108 10.20 -20.46 -10.38
CA GLY A 108 9.65 -19.56 -11.39
C GLY A 108 8.57 -18.60 -10.88
N TRP A 109 8.43 -18.41 -9.56
CA TRP A 109 7.37 -17.57 -8.99
C TRP A 109 7.67 -16.06 -8.98
N ALA A 110 8.90 -15.65 -9.31
CA ALA A 110 9.25 -14.24 -9.38
C ALA A 110 8.48 -13.53 -10.51
N GLY A 111 7.97 -12.34 -10.20
CA GLY A 111 7.28 -11.47 -11.15
C GLY A 111 8.25 -10.61 -11.97
N ALA A 112 7.66 -9.64 -12.67
CA ALA A 112 8.39 -8.60 -13.40
C ALA A 112 7.49 -7.37 -13.59
N ASN A 113 8.12 -6.21 -13.77
CA ASN A 113 7.44 -4.99 -14.22
C ASN A 113 7.84 -4.64 -15.65
N LEU A 114 7.02 -3.81 -16.30
CA LEU A 114 7.33 -3.17 -17.56
C LEU A 114 7.46 -1.66 -17.32
N ASP A 115 8.58 -1.10 -17.75
CA ASP A 115 8.91 0.31 -17.64
C ASP A 115 9.15 0.87 -19.05
N ASP A 116 8.55 2.02 -19.37
CA ASP A 116 8.61 2.58 -20.73
C ASP A 116 10.04 2.90 -21.20
N ALA A 117 10.95 3.24 -20.27
CA ALA A 117 12.32 3.61 -20.60
C ALA A 117 13.29 2.42 -20.49
N ARG A 118 13.06 1.50 -19.55
CA ARG A 118 13.98 0.41 -19.22
C ARG A 118 13.54 -0.95 -19.77
N GLY A 119 12.29 -1.07 -20.23
CA GLY A 119 11.73 -2.29 -20.77
C GLY A 119 11.33 -3.30 -19.69
N TYR A 120 11.59 -4.58 -19.96
CA TYR A 120 11.25 -5.68 -19.04
C TYR A 120 12.20 -5.71 -17.83
N LEU A 121 11.63 -5.63 -16.64
CA LEU A 121 12.35 -5.58 -15.37
C LEU A 121 11.96 -6.79 -14.51
N PRO A 122 12.76 -7.88 -14.51
CA PRO A 122 12.47 -9.04 -13.68
C PRO A 122 12.79 -8.76 -12.20
N HIS A 123 11.89 -9.19 -11.31
CA HIS A 123 12.13 -9.12 -9.86
C HIS A 123 13.27 -10.06 -9.45
N VAL A 124 14.03 -9.67 -8.43
CA VAL A 124 15.02 -10.57 -7.82
C VAL A 124 14.35 -11.73 -7.09
N THR A 125 15.09 -12.83 -6.89
CA THR A 125 14.58 -14.02 -6.17
C THR A 125 14.25 -13.71 -4.71
N SER A 126 15.06 -12.87 -4.07
CA SER A 126 14.77 -12.40 -2.71
C SER A 126 13.50 -11.55 -2.71
N TYR A 127 12.56 -11.86 -1.82
CA TYR A 127 11.46 -10.97 -1.51
C TYR A 127 11.60 -10.42 -0.09
N ASP A 128 12.84 -10.19 0.34
CA ASP A 128 13.18 -9.54 1.62
C ASP A 128 12.37 -8.25 1.83
N TYR A 129 12.14 -7.51 0.73
CA TYR A 129 11.37 -6.27 0.67
C TYR A 129 12.01 -5.08 1.38
N ASP A 130 13.24 -5.27 1.90
CA ASP A 130 14.09 -4.29 2.60
C ASP A 130 13.66 -3.94 4.04
#